data_AF-A0A7S4GM66-F1
#
_entry.id   AF-A0A7S4GM66-F1
#
_cell.length_a   1.000
_cell.length_b   1.000
_cell.length_c   1.000
_cell.angle_alpha   90.00
_cell.angle_beta   90.00
_cell.angle_gamma   90.00
#
_symmetry.space_group_name_H-M   'P 1'
#
loop_
_entity.id
_entity.type
_entity.pdbx_description
1 polymer ?
#
loop_
_entity_poly.entity_id
_entity_poly.type
_entity_poly.pdbx_seq_one_letter_code
_entity_poly.pdbx_strand_id
1 'polypeptide(L)'
;TDQCTVFAPNNAAFEAAVTALGEDDLAGVLARADLPEILKYHLVPGRMMADDFVTGEIMSELGANIVVKADGPEVLVNTVEIFDADTRASNGIVHTLGEVMLPPSVMDVLSSREAFAAMATALAAANLTEMFEWANTGGSMFTLFAPTDL
;
A
#
# COMPACT_ATOMS: atom_id res chain seq x y z
N THR A 1 7.21 25.23 -2.00
CA THR A 1 6.25 24.49 -1.17
C THR A 1 6.19 23.12 -1.75
N ASP A 2 6.61 22.11 -1.00
CA ASP A 2 6.57 20.73 -1.49
C ASP A 2 5.10 20.35 -1.63
N GLN A 3 4.69 19.99 -2.84
CA GLN A 3 3.33 19.57 -3.14
C GLN A 3 3.25 18.05 -3.00
N CYS A 4 2.11 17.53 -2.54
CA CYS A 4 1.88 16.09 -2.45
C CYS A 4 0.58 15.67 -3.15
N THR A 5 0.51 14.38 -3.45
CA THR A 5 -0.70 13.71 -3.92
C THR A 5 -1.11 12.71 -2.86
N VAL A 6 -2.37 12.75 -2.46
CA VAL A 6 -2.93 11.89 -1.41
C VAL A 6 -3.98 11.00 -2.04
N PHE A 7 -3.81 9.69 -1.91
CA PHE A 7 -4.85 8.73 -2.20
C PHE A 7 -5.67 8.53 -0.92
N ALA A 8 -6.87 9.10 -0.84
CA ALA A 8 -7.68 9.09 0.37
C ALA A 8 -8.77 8.01 0.30
N PRO A 9 -8.72 6.96 1.13
CA PRO A 9 -9.82 6.00 1.22
C PRO A 9 -11.08 6.68 1.74
N ASN A 10 -12.24 6.39 1.13
CA ASN A 10 -13.51 6.90 1.63
C ASN A 10 -13.95 6.18 2.93
N ASN A 11 -15.04 6.63 3.55
CA ASN A 11 -15.51 6.01 4.81
C ASN A 11 -15.85 4.52 4.66
N ALA A 12 -16.45 4.11 3.53
CA ALA A 12 -16.77 2.72 3.27
C ALA A 12 -15.51 1.85 3.14
N ALA A 13 -14.42 2.41 2.60
CA ALA A 13 -13.12 1.77 2.52
C ALA A 13 -12.55 1.48 3.91
N PHE A 14 -12.67 2.44 4.84
CA PHE A 14 -12.25 2.25 6.23
C PHE A 14 -13.12 1.23 6.97
N GLU A 15 -14.42 1.20 6.72
CA GLU A 15 -15.31 0.16 7.25
C GLU A 15 -14.92 -1.24 6.75
N ALA A 16 -14.60 -1.37 5.46
CA ALA A 16 -14.11 -2.62 4.89
C ALA A 16 -12.74 -3.02 5.47
N ALA A 17 -11.86 -2.03 5.71
CA ALA A 17 -10.54 -2.25 6.27
C ALA A 17 -10.57 -2.82 7.69
N VAL A 18 -11.58 -2.51 8.51
CA VAL A 18 -11.76 -3.12 9.84
C VAL A 18 -11.75 -4.64 9.74
N THR A 19 -12.56 -5.20 8.84
CA THR A 19 -12.65 -6.66 8.65
C THR A 19 -11.39 -7.21 7.99
N ALA A 20 -10.84 -6.50 6.98
CA ALA A 20 -9.64 -6.95 6.27
C ALA A 20 -8.40 -7.00 7.18
N LEU A 21 -8.31 -6.11 8.17
CA LEU A 21 -7.22 -6.02 9.12
C LEU A 21 -7.43 -6.86 10.39
N GLY A 22 -8.58 -7.51 10.52
CA GLY A 22 -8.92 -8.34 11.68
C GLY A 22 -9.19 -7.54 12.97
N GLU A 23 -9.59 -6.27 12.83
CA GLU A 23 -9.93 -5.40 13.95
C GLU A 23 -11.42 -5.51 14.30
N ASP A 24 -11.78 -5.19 15.55
CA ASP A 24 -13.16 -5.23 16.01
C ASP A 24 -13.99 -4.02 15.51
N ASP A 25 -13.35 -2.85 15.40
CA ASP A 25 -13.96 -1.60 14.97
C ASP A 25 -12.93 -0.62 14.37
N LEU A 26 -13.40 0.55 13.96
CA LEU A 26 -12.55 1.62 13.45
C LEU A 26 -11.55 2.11 14.51
N ALA A 27 -11.89 2.06 15.80
CA ALA A 27 -10.97 2.48 16.85
C ALA A 27 -9.78 1.51 16.96
N GLY A 28 -10.00 0.21 16.73
CA GLY A 28 -8.93 -0.80 16.56
C GLY A 28 -7.98 -0.42 15.43
N VAL A 29 -8.52 -0.15 14.23
CA VAL A 29 -7.72 0.31 13.07
C VAL A 29 -6.92 1.58 13.39
N LEU A 30 -7.54 2.55 14.06
CA LEU A 30 -6.89 3.81 14.44
C LEU A 30 -5.84 3.66 15.55
N ALA A 31 -5.90 2.58 16.32
CA ALA A 31 -4.95 2.27 17.39
C ALA A 31 -3.76 1.42 16.93
N ARG A 32 -3.75 0.96 15.67
CA ARG A 32 -2.68 0.11 15.15
C ARG A 32 -1.33 0.82 15.15
N ALA A 33 -0.29 0.06 15.48
CA ALA A 33 1.08 0.56 15.52
C ALA A 33 1.64 0.90 14.13
N ASP A 34 1.13 0.27 13.07
CA ASP A 34 1.57 0.44 11.68
C ASP A 34 0.74 1.45 10.88
N LEU A 35 -0.26 2.08 11.51
CA LEU A 35 -1.10 3.09 10.87
C LEU A 35 -0.27 4.24 10.26
N PRO A 36 0.78 4.79 10.91
CA PRO A 36 1.60 5.84 10.30
C PRO A 36 2.21 5.43 8.95
N GLU A 37 2.67 4.18 8.82
CA GLU A 37 3.26 3.65 7.59
C GLU A 37 2.19 3.40 6.53
N ILE A 38 1.03 2.87 6.92
CA ILE A 38 -0.13 2.75 6.02
C ILE A 38 -0.50 4.12 5.45
N LEU A 39 -0.56 5.17 6.28
CA LEU A 39 -0.88 6.52 5.81
C LEU A 39 0.22 7.13 4.92
N LYS A 40 1.50 6.88 5.21
CA LYS A 40 2.61 7.29 4.33
C LYS A 40 2.55 6.59 2.97
N TYR A 41 2.04 5.36 2.92
CA TYR A 41 1.85 4.64 1.66
C TYR A 41 0.76 5.25 0.77
N HIS A 42 -0.21 5.95 1.36
CA HIS A 42 -1.22 6.71 0.62
C HIS A 42 -0.72 8.08 0.13
N LEU A 43 0.50 8.47 0.51
CA LEU A 43 1.08 9.76 0.18
C LEU A 43 2.14 9.59 -0.91
N VAL A 44 2.08 10.42 -1.94
CA VAL A 44 3.09 10.49 -3.01
C VAL A 44 3.67 11.90 -3.08
N PRO A 45 5.01 12.05 -3.03
CA PRO A 45 5.65 13.32 -3.27
C PRO A 45 5.38 13.85 -4.68
N GLY A 46 5.06 15.13 -4.79
CA GLY A 46 4.71 15.77 -6.05
C GLY A 46 3.20 15.90 -6.27
N ARG A 47 2.85 16.79 -7.18
CA ARG A 47 1.46 17.04 -7.58
C ARG A 47 1.16 16.24 -8.85
N MET A 48 0.21 15.31 -8.76
CA MET A 48 -0.25 14.50 -9.88
C MET A 48 -1.78 14.57 -9.95
N MET A 49 -2.29 15.09 -11.06
CA MET A 49 -3.70 14.98 -11.44
C MET A 49 -3.98 13.63 -12.11
N ALA A 50 -5.25 13.30 -12.33
CA ALA A 50 -5.65 12.09 -13.04
C ALA A 50 -4.96 11.98 -14.41
N ASP A 51 -4.92 13.08 -15.15
CA ASP A 51 -4.29 13.19 -16.48
C ASP A 51 -2.75 13.13 -16.44
N ASP A 52 -2.12 13.32 -15.26
CA ASP A 52 -0.67 13.24 -15.11
C ASP A 52 -0.20 11.78 -14.91
N PHE A 53 -1.11 10.84 -14.65
CA PHE A 53 -0.77 9.44 -14.43
C PHE A 53 -0.43 8.72 -15.73
N VAL A 54 0.66 7.97 -15.68
CA VAL A 54 1.08 7.03 -16.73
C VAL A 54 1.20 5.64 -16.14
N THR A 55 0.93 4.62 -16.94
CA THR A 55 1.08 3.22 -16.51
C THR A 55 2.53 2.94 -16.09
N GLY A 56 2.71 2.44 -14.88
CA GLY A 56 4.02 2.21 -14.28
C GLY A 56 3.97 2.16 -12.76
N GLU A 57 5.10 2.50 -12.13
CA GLU A 57 5.23 2.54 -10.68
C GLU A 57 5.56 3.96 -10.22
N ILE A 58 4.90 4.39 -9.14
CA ILE A 58 5.22 5.62 -8.44
C ILE A 58 5.65 5.29 -7.01
N MET A 59 6.62 6.01 -6.48
CA MET A 59 7.13 5.77 -5.14
C MET A 59 6.31 6.57 -4.13
N SER A 60 5.77 5.88 -3.12
CA SER A 60 5.10 6.52 -1.98
C SER A 60 6.11 7.20 -1.03
N GLU A 61 5.61 8.03 -0.11
CA GLU A 61 6.39 8.60 1.00
C GLU A 61 6.93 7.51 1.95
N LEU A 62 6.27 6.35 2.01
CA LEU A 62 6.80 5.18 2.71
C LEU A 62 8.06 4.60 2.04
N GLY A 63 8.28 4.90 0.75
CA GLY A 63 9.35 4.31 -0.06
C GLY A 63 8.96 2.98 -0.73
N ALA A 64 7.71 2.55 -0.60
CA ALA A 64 7.15 1.41 -1.32
C ALA A 64 6.51 1.86 -2.64
N ASN A 65 6.58 1.01 -3.67
CA ASN A 65 6.02 1.29 -4.98
C ASN A 65 4.51 1.09 -4.98
N ILE A 66 3.81 2.06 -5.57
CA ILE A 66 2.40 1.98 -5.93
C ILE A 66 2.33 1.74 -7.42
N VAL A 67 1.61 0.71 -7.83
CA VAL A 67 1.40 0.38 -9.25
C VAL A 67 0.24 1.20 -9.78
N VAL A 68 0.48 1.98 -10.83
CA VAL A 68 -0.53 2.77 -11.52
C VAL A 68 -0.79 2.18 -12.90
N LYS A 69 -2.07 2.05 -13.26
CA LYS A 69 -2.50 1.67 -14.61
C LYS A 69 -3.45 2.72 -15.15
N ALA A 70 -3.05 3.37 -16.23
CA ALA A 70 -3.76 4.49 -16.86
C ALA A 70 -4.03 4.23 -18.37
N ASP A 71 -4.08 2.96 -18.80
CA ASP A 71 -4.29 2.58 -20.20
C ASP A 71 -5.77 2.60 -20.64
N GLY A 72 -6.69 2.92 -19.72
CA GLY A 72 -8.14 2.85 -19.91
C GLY A 72 -8.85 4.17 -19.60
N PRO A 73 -10.19 4.18 -19.62
CA PRO A 73 -10.97 5.35 -19.22
C PRO A 73 -10.81 5.69 -17.73
N GLU A 74 -10.36 4.71 -16.93
CA GLU A 74 -10.20 4.80 -15.49
C GLU A 74 -8.72 4.61 -15.12
N VAL A 75 -8.27 5.32 -14.08
CA VAL A 75 -6.95 5.14 -13.48
C VAL A 75 -7.09 4.19 -12.30
N LEU A 76 -6.29 3.12 -12.31
CA LEU A 76 -6.19 2.15 -11.23
C LEU A 76 -4.89 2.35 -10.46
N VAL A 77 -4.98 2.30 -9.13
CA VAL A 77 -3.87 2.45 -8.19
C VAL A 77 -3.84 1.21 -7.30
N ASN A 78 -2.78 0.40 -7.38
CA ASN A 78 -2.71 -0.92 -6.76
C ASN A 78 -3.95 -1.79 -7.02
N THR A 79 -4.47 -1.73 -8.25
CA THR A 79 -5.73 -2.39 -8.70
C THR A 79 -7.04 -1.78 -8.20
N VAL A 80 -6.98 -0.70 -7.41
CA VAL A 80 -8.15 0.03 -6.90
C VAL A 80 -8.47 1.22 -7.82
N GLU A 81 -9.74 1.39 -8.18
CA GLU A 81 -10.21 2.52 -8.97
C GLU A 81 -10.23 3.83 -8.16
N ILE A 82 -9.84 4.93 -8.81
CA ILE A 82 -10.05 6.28 -8.28
C ILE A 82 -11.53 6.65 -8.44
N PHE A 83 -12.23 6.77 -7.31
CA PHE A 83 -13.67 7.08 -7.26
C PHE A 83 -13.97 8.55 -7.51
N ASP A 84 -13.15 9.46 -6.96
CA ASP A 84 -13.27 10.90 -7.16
C ASP A 84 -11.87 11.50 -7.27
N ALA A 85 -11.55 12.06 -8.43
CA ALA A 85 -10.20 12.50 -8.75
C ALA A 85 -10.05 14.03 -8.67
N ASP A 86 -8.81 14.50 -8.62
CA ASP A 86 -8.44 15.90 -8.81
C ASP A 86 -9.00 16.91 -7.79
N THR A 87 -9.32 16.45 -6.58
CA THR A 87 -9.71 17.36 -5.49
C THR A 87 -8.52 18.21 -5.07
N ARG A 88 -8.59 19.52 -5.31
CA ARG A 88 -7.47 20.44 -5.09
C ARG A 88 -7.39 20.90 -3.64
N ALA A 89 -6.21 20.71 -3.04
CA ALA A 89 -5.84 21.28 -1.75
C ALA A 89 -4.85 22.44 -1.94
N SER A 90 -4.63 23.23 -0.89
CA SER A 90 -3.65 24.34 -0.91
C SER A 90 -2.21 23.87 -1.09
N ASN A 91 -1.93 22.61 -0.75
CA ASN A 91 -0.61 21.98 -0.75
C ASN A 91 -0.55 20.68 -1.58
N GLY A 92 -1.58 20.36 -2.37
CA GLY A 92 -1.61 19.08 -3.06
C GLY A 92 -2.88 18.76 -3.84
N ILE A 93 -3.00 17.49 -4.23
CA ILE A 93 -4.18 16.89 -4.87
C ILE A 93 -4.61 15.69 -4.03
N VAL A 94 -5.93 15.49 -3.91
CA VAL A 94 -6.54 14.34 -3.26
C VAL A 94 -7.30 13.55 -4.32
N HIS A 95 -7.03 12.25 -4.38
CA HIS A 95 -7.76 11.26 -5.18
C HIS A 95 -8.42 10.29 -4.22
N THR A 96 -9.74 10.17 -4.28
CA THR A 96 -10.51 9.30 -3.39
C THR A 96 -10.49 7.86 -3.90
N LEU A 97 -10.20 6.91 -3.02
CA LEU A 97 -10.21 5.47 -3.32
C LEU A 97 -11.35 4.75 -2.60
N GLY A 98 -11.80 3.64 -3.18
CA GLY A 98 -12.78 2.72 -2.58
C GLY A 98 -12.18 1.73 -1.58
N GLU A 99 -10.86 1.67 -1.45
CA GLU A 99 -10.15 0.72 -0.58
C GLU A 99 -8.97 1.40 0.13
N VAL A 100 -8.61 0.88 1.32
CA VAL A 100 -7.39 1.25 2.03
C VAL A 100 -6.22 0.47 1.43
N MET A 101 -5.23 1.17 0.90
CA MET A 101 -4.02 0.55 0.36
C MET A 101 -3.11 0.07 1.49
N LEU A 102 -2.79 -1.21 1.49
CA LEU A 102 -1.80 -1.78 2.40
C LEU A 102 -0.43 -1.88 1.70
N PRO A 103 0.65 -1.46 2.36
CA PRO A 103 2.01 -1.69 1.85
C PRO A 103 2.25 -3.20 1.59
N PRO A 104 3.01 -3.58 0.54
CA PRO A 104 3.26 -4.98 0.20
C PRO A 104 4.39 -5.61 1.04
N SER A 105 4.09 -6.68 1.78
CA SER A 105 5.03 -7.23 2.77
C SER A 105 6.13 -8.05 2.12
N VAL A 106 7.16 -8.39 2.89
CA VAL A 106 8.19 -9.33 2.41
C VAL A 106 7.54 -10.63 1.96
N MET A 107 6.53 -11.12 2.68
CA MET A 107 5.81 -12.34 2.31
C MET A 107 4.98 -12.17 1.04
N ASP A 108 4.38 -10.99 0.81
CA ASP A 108 3.65 -10.70 -0.43
C ASP A 108 4.60 -10.69 -1.63
N VAL A 109 5.78 -10.07 -1.47
CA VAL A 109 6.81 -10.03 -2.52
C VAL A 109 7.32 -11.44 -2.84
N LEU A 110 7.59 -12.27 -1.83
CA LEU A 110 8.01 -13.66 -2.04
C LEU A 110 6.92 -14.50 -2.71
N SER A 111 5.66 -14.29 -2.33
CA SER A 111 4.52 -15.05 -2.87
C SER A 111 4.15 -14.62 -4.30
N SER A 112 4.46 -13.38 -4.68
CA SER A 112 4.21 -12.87 -6.04
C SER A 112 5.13 -13.47 -7.11
N ARG A 113 6.19 -14.19 -6.72
CA ARG A 113 7.23 -14.69 -7.66
C ARG A 113 7.52 -16.16 -7.44
N GLU A 114 7.28 -16.98 -8.48
CA GLU A 114 7.55 -18.43 -8.43
C GLU A 114 9.01 -18.76 -8.07
N ALA A 115 9.97 -17.92 -8.46
CA ALA A 115 11.40 -18.13 -8.21
C ALA A 115 11.81 -18.06 -6.72
N PHE A 116 10.90 -17.67 -5.82
CA PHE A 116 11.15 -17.56 -4.38
C PHE A 116 10.32 -18.56 -3.56
N ALA A 117 9.68 -19.53 -4.21
CA ALA A 117 8.78 -20.48 -3.55
C ALA A 117 9.48 -21.28 -2.44
N ALA A 118 10.72 -21.73 -2.65
CA ALA A 118 11.45 -22.44 -1.60
C ALA A 118 11.74 -21.55 -0.37
N MET A 119 12.07 -20.28 -0.59
CA MET A 119 12.33 -19.32 0.50
C MET A 119 11.06 -19.02 1.30
N ALA A 120 9.93 -18.79 0.63
CA ALA A 120 8.64 -18.60 1.29
C ALA A 120 8.27 -19.83 2.15
N THR A 121 8.48 -21.03 1.62
CA THR A 121 8.27 -22.30 2.33
C THR A 121 9.19 -22.42 3.54
N ALA A 122 10.47 -22.06 3.41
CA ALA A 122 11.43 -22.12 4.50
C ALA A 122 11.09 -21.16 5.65
N LEU A 123 10.65 -19.94 5.35
CA LEU A 123 10.20 -18.97 6.36
C LEU A 123 8.96 -19.47 7.11
N ALA A 124 8.01 -20.06 6.40
CA ALA A 124 6.83 -20.68 7.00
C ALA A 124 7.21 -21.88 7.90
N ALA A 125 8.08 -22.77 7.43
CA ALA A 125 8.54 -23.92 8.20
C ALA A 125 9.34 -23.52 9.46
N ALA A 126 10.02 -22.37 9.42
CA ALA A 126 10.74 -21.80 10.55
C ALA A 126 9.86 -20.94 11.48
N ASN A 127 8.57 -20.77 11.17
CA ASN A 127 7.63 -19.92 11.90
C ASN A 127 8.10 -18.45 12.00
N LEU A 128 8.66 -17.92 10.90
CA LEU A 128 9.19 -16.55 10.81
C LEU A 128 8.26 -15.60 10.04
N THR A 129 7.09 -16.05 9.58
CA THR A 129 6.20 -15.23 8.72
C THR A 129 5.63 -14.02 9.45
N GLU A 130 5.22 -14.19 10.72
CA GLU A 130 4.63 -13.13 11.55
C GLU A 130 5.58 -11.94 11.76
N MET A 131 6.89 -12.17 11.67
CA MET A 131 7.89 -11.11 11.84
C MET A 131 7.89 -10.09 10.69
N PHE A 132 7.28 -10.43 9.56
CA PHE A 132 7.18 -9.56 8.38
C PHE A 132 5.83 -8.86 8.27
N GLU A 133 4.88 -9.15 9.17
CA GLU A 133 3.60 -8.46 9.21
C GLU A 133 3.77 -7.05 9.79
N TRP A 134 3.20 -6.05 9.12
CA TRP A 134 3.26 -4.66 9.58
C TRP A 134 2.70 -4.48 10.99
N ALA A 135 1.60 -5.17 11.30
CA ALA A 135 0.93 -5.12 12.60
C ALA A 135 1.90 -5.44 13.77
N ASN A 136 2.82 -6.37 13.57
CA ASN A 136 3.75 -6.84 14.61
C ASN A 136 5.03 -6.01 14.68
N THR A 137 5.35 -5.27 13.62
CA THR A 137 6.65 -4.61 13.44
C THR A 137 6.58 -3.10 13.65
N GLY A 138 5.37 -2.55 13.78
CA GLY A 138 5.14 -1.11 13.84
C GLY A 138 5.76 -0.38 12.65
N GLY A 139 5.71 -1.01 11.47
CA GLY A 139 6.29 -0.43 10.26
C GLY A 139 7.80 -0.59 10.08
N SER A 140 8.46 -1.45 10.84
CA SER A 140 9.90 -1.69 10.67
C SER A 140 10.20 -2.28 9.28
N MET A 141 11.17 -1.69 8.59
CA MET A 141 11.63 -2.17 7.28
C MET A 141 12.63 -3.32 7.42
N PHE A 142 12.59 -4.28 6.49
CA PHE A 142 13.49 -5.42 6.44
C PHE A 142 14.28 -5.44 5.13
N THR A 143 15.48 -6.01 5.18
CA THR A 143 16.23 -6.42 3.99
C THR A 143 16.40 -7.93 4.04
N LEU A 144 15.68 -8.64 3.18
CA LEU A 144 15.78 -10.09 3.06
C LEU A 144 16.57 -10.46 1.79
N PHE A 145 17.64 -11.22 1.96
CA PHE A 145 18.38 -11.80 0.84
C PHE A 145 17.78 -13.18 0.52
N ALA A 146 16.80 -13.22 -0.37
CA ALA A 146 16.14 -14.46 -0.78
C ALA A 146 16.94 -15.16 -1.89
N PRO A 147 17.40 -16.41 -1.68
CA PRO A 147 17.96 -17.21 -2.77
C PRO A 147 16.86 -17.54 -3.80
N THR A 148 17.24 -17.57 -5.08
CA THR A 148 16.34 -18.02 -6.14
C THR A 148 16.41 -19.53 -6.31
N ASP A 149 15.32 -20.13 -6.78
CA ASP A 149 15.21 -21.57 -7.08
C ASP A 149 15.99 -22.02 -8.35
N LEU A 150 17.10 -21.34 -8.68
CA LEU A 150 17.94 -21.58 -9.86
C LEU A 150 19.02 -22.64 -9.64
#